data_AF-A0A2D8PJX7-F1
#
_entry.id   AF-A0A2D8PJX7-F1
#
_cell.length_a   1.000
_cell.length_b   1.000
_cell.length_c   1.000
_cell.angle_alpha   90.00
_cell.angle_beta   90.00
_cell.angle_gamma   90.00
#
_symmetry.space_group_name_H-M   'P 1'
#
loop_
_entity.id
_entity.type
_entity.pdbx_description
1 polymer ?
#
loop_
_entity_poly.entity_id
_entity_poly.type
_entity_poly.pdbx_seq_one_letter_code
_entity_poly.pdbx_strand_id
1 'polypeptide(L)' 'MLHPNTTSPLLNDTAPEFSLRDTEGELVSLHDLRGTKIVLVFLRHFA' A
#
# COMPACT_ATOMS: atom_id res chain seq x y z
N MET A 1 -10.31 -16.18 21.55
CA MET A 1 -9.13 -15.28 21.52
C MET A 1 -8.97 -14.81 20.09
N LEU A 2 -9.45 -13.60 19.79
CA LEU A 2 -9.21 -12.96 18.49
C LEU A 2 -7.89 -12.19 18.65
N HIS A 3 -6.91 -12.40 17.77
CA HIS A 3 -5.72 -11.54 17.71
C HIS A 3 -6.05 -10.36 16.78
N PRO A 4 -6.30 -9.15 17.31
CA PRO A 4 -6.40 -7.98 16.47
C PRO A 4 -4.96 -7.52 16.20
N ASN A 5 -4.31 -8.08 15.18
CA ASN A 5 -3.15 -7.42 14.58
C ASN A 5 -3.65 -6.23 13.75
N THR A 6 -4.28 -5.27 14.43
CA THR A 6 -4.51 -3.94 13.88
C THR A 6 -3.34 -3.09 14.37
N THR A 7 -2.17 -3.31 13.77
CA THR A 7 -1.10 -2.32 13.84
C THR A 7 -1.64 -1.10 13.11
N SER A 8 -2.21 -0.16 13.84
CA SER A 8 -2.39 1.19 13.32
C SER A 8 -1.02 1.63 12.81
N PRO A 9 -0.86 2.02 11.53
CA PRO A 9 0.42 2.55 11.08
C PRO A 9 0.73 3.73 12.00
N LEU A 10 1.75 3.57 12.84
CA LEU A 10 2.19 4.62 13.73
C LEU A 10 2.69 5.74 12.84
N LEU A 11 2.14 6.94 13.04
CA LEU A 11 2.67 8.15 12.42
C LEU A 11 4.18 8.16 12.70
N ASN A 12 5.01 8.21 11.65
CA ASN A 12 6.48 8.17 11.61
C ASN A 12 7.16 6.82 11.31
N ASP A 13 6.43 5.72 11.14
CA ASP A 13 7.02 4.48 10.63
C ASP A 13 7.19 4.50 9.11
N THR A 14 8.25 3.87 8.62
CA THR A 14 8.45 3.63 7.18
C THR A 14 7.30 2.77 6.65
N ALA A 15 6.67 3.20 5.56
CA ALA A 15 5.64 2.42 4.90
C ALA A 15 6.18 1.02 4.54
N PRO A 16 5.42 -0.07 4.78
CA PRO A 16 5.85 -1.41 4.42
C PRO A 16 6.14 -1.53 2.92
N GLU A 17 7.17 -2.28 2.55
CA GLU A 17 7.40 -2.61 1.14
C GLU A 17 6.24 -3.43 0.57
N PHE A 18 5.81 -3.08 -0.64
CA PHE A 18 4.78 -3.79 -1.39
C PHE A 18 5.01 -3.63 -2.89
N SER A 19 4.40 -4.53 -3.66
CA SER A 19 4.26 -4.40 -5.11
C SER A 19 2.83 -4.68 -5.53
N LEU A 20 2.27 -3.81 -6.37
CA LEU A 20 0.91 -3.91 -6.88
C LEU A 20 0.92 -3.71 -8.40
N ARG A 21 -0.08 -4.26 -9.08
CA ARG A 21 -0.33 -3.88 -10.47
C ARG A 21 -1.05 -2.53 -10.50
N ASP A 22 -0.63 -1.65 -11.38
CA ASP A 22 -1.31 -0.37 -11.62
C ASP A 22 -2.57 -0.55 -12.50
N THR A 23 -3.15 0.57 -12.94
CA THR A 23 -4.36 0.56 -13.77
C THR A 23 -4.13 0.02 -15.18
N GLU A 24 -2.89 0.04 -15.66
CA GLU A 24 -2.48 -0.54 -16.95
C GLU A 24 -2.05 -2.00 -16.80
N GLY A 25 -2.01 -2.52 -15.57
CA GLY A 25 -1.62 -3.88 -15.24
C GLY A 25 -0.12 -4.06 -15.02
N GLU A 26 0.67 -3.00 -15.08
CA GLU A 26 2.12 -3.02 -14.88
C GLU A 26 2.45 -3.19 -13.40
N LEU A 27 3.45 -4.03 -13.10
CA LEU A 27 3.88 -4.26 -11.72
C LEU A 27 4.76 -3.10 -11.24
N VAL A 28 4.32 -2.41 -10.19
CA VAL A 28 5.03 -1.29 -9.58
C VAL A 28 5.32 -1.63 -8.12
N SER A 29 6.57 -1.43 -7.68
CA SER A 29 6.96 -1.56 -6.28
C SER A 29 7.06 -0.20 -5.58
N LEU A 30 6.89 -0.18 -4.25
CA LEU A 30 7.11 1.03 -3.46
C LEU A 30 8.56 1.55 -3.59
N HIS A 31 9.53 0.65 -3.76
CA HIS A 31 10.94 0.98 -3.99
C HIS A 31 11.14 1.86 -5.22
N ASP A 32 10.42 1.58 -6.32
CA ASP A 32 10.54 2.32 -7.58
C ASP A 32 10.07 3.77 -7.46
N LEU A 33 9.25 4.07 -6.44
CA LEU A 33 8.61 5.36 -6.21
C LEU A 33 9.33 6.21 -5.14
N ARG A 34 10.51 5.78 -4.67
CA ARG A 34 11.28 6.49 -3.64
C ARG A 34 11.57 7.94 -4.02
N GLY A 35 11.41 8.84 -3.05
CA GLY A 35 11.58 10.28 -3.25
C GLY A 35 10.34 11.01 -3.79
N THR A 36 9.29 10.28 -4.16
CA THR A 36 8.04 10.84 -4.66
C THR A 36 6.94 10.73 -3.60
N LYS A 37 6.13 11.78 -3.43
CA LYS A 37 4.90 11.71 -2.60
C LYS A 37 3.81 10.99 -3.39
N ILE A 38 3.29 9.91 -2.83
CA ILE A 38 2.30 9.05 -3.49
C ILE A 38 1.03 8.91 -2.64
N VAL A 39 -0.09 8.60 -3.30
CA VAL A 39 -1.37 8.26 -2.66
C VAL A 39 -1.87 6.95 -3.26
N LEU A 40 -2.18 5.98 -2.40
CA LEU A 40 -2.82 4.72 -2.81
C LEU A 40 -4.32 4.82 -2.63
N VAL A 41 -5.07 4.53 -3.70
CA VAL A 41 -6.54 4.51 -3.67
C VAL A 41 -7.01 3.08 -3.87
N PHE A 42 -7.55 2.46 -2.81
CA PHE A 42 -8.14 1.13 -2.88
C PHE A 42 -9.62 1.23 -3.24
N LEU A 43 -9.96 0.90 -4.48
CA LEU A 43 -11.33 0.83 -4.94
C LEU A 43 -11.83 -0.61 -4.84
N ARG A 44 -12.97 -0.80 -4.17
CA ARG A 44 -13.65 -2.09 -4.17
C ARG A 44 -14.58 -2.15 -5.39
N HIS A 45 -14.31 -3.07 -6.31
CA HIS A 45 -15.26 -3.39 -7.36
C HIS A 45 -16.41 -4.20 -6.76
N PHE A 46 -17.64 -3.67 -6.82
CA PHE A 46 -18.84 -4.43 -6.52
C PHE A 46 -19.35 -4.98 -7.84
N ALA A 47 -19.04 -6.25 -8.11
CA ALA A 47 -19.70 -7.02 -9.16
C ALA A 47 -21.06 -7.50 -8.66
#